data_AF-A0A521HJC2-F1
#
_entry.id   AF-A0A521HJC2-F1
#
_cell.length_a   1.000
_cell.length_b   1.000
_cell.length_c   1.000
_cell.angle_alpha   90.00
_cell.angle_beta   90.00
_cell.angle_gamma   90.00
#
_symmetry.space_group_name_H-M   'P 1'
#
loop_
_entity.id
_entity.type
_entity.pdbx_description
1 polymer ?
#
loop_
_entity_poly.entity_id
_entity_poly.type
_entity_poly.pdbx_seq_one_letter_code
_entity_poly.pdbx_strand_id
1 'polypeptide(L)' 'MSDQSQPGPPPVDVPGHDRLVLSTDEIFAIDNSRLKAPIGSLGPANRARFRPAIDKVVSDY' A
#
# COMPACT_ATOMS: atom_id res chain seq x y z
N MET A 1 21.57 -16.76 7.06
CA MET A 1 20.21 -16.20 7.23
C MET A 1 19.91 -15.44 5.96
N SER A 2 19.25 -16.08 5.00
CA SER A 2 18.92 -15.47 3.72
C SER A 2 17.76 -14.51 3.93
N ASP A 3 18.00 -13.23 3.67
CA ASP A 3 16.99 -12.17 3.63
C ASP A 3 15.87 -12.60 2.65
N GLN A 4 14.75 -13.08 3.20
CA GLN A 4 13.53 -13.32 2.43
C GLN A 4 12.80 -11.98 2.27
N SER A 5 13.42 -11.04 1.56
CA SER A 5 12.70 -9.88 1.03
C SER A 5 11.81 -10.39 -0.10
N GLN A 6 10.67 -10.96 0.26
CA GLN A 6 9.61 -11.26 -0.69
C GLN A 6 9.28 -9.97 -1.45
N PRO A 7 9.10 -9.98 -2.79
CA PRO A 7 8.89 -8.73 -3.52
C PRO A 7 7.66 -8.00 -2.99
N GLY A 8 7.90 -6.86 -2.32
CA GLY A 8 6.85 -5.96 -1.89
C GLY A 8 6.08 -5.39 -3.08
N PRO A 9 4.91 -4.77 -2.85
CA PRO A 9 4.12 -4.18 -3.92
C PRO A 9 4.97 -3.17 -4.72
N PRO A 10 4.80 -3.12 -6.05
CA PRO A 10 5.61 -2.25 -6.89
C PRO A 10 5.35 -0.77 -6.54
N PRO A 11 6.35 0.11 -6.64
CA PRO A 11 6.14 1.53 -6.36
C PRO A 11 5.16 2.14 -7.38
N VAL A 12 4.23 2.97 -6.91
CA VAL A 12 3.22 3.67 -7.70
C VAL A 12 3.44 5.18 -7.70
N ASP A 13 3.00 5.83 -8.77
CA ASP A 13 3.02 7.28 -8.86
C ASP A 13 1.77 7.85 -8.18
N VAL A 14 1.98 8.78 -7.26
CA VAL A 14 0.92 9.49 -6.56
C VAL A 14 0.88 10.93 -7.10
N PRO A 15 -0.23 11.39 -7.69
CA PRO A 15 -0.31 12.76 -8.21
C PRO A 15 0.03 13.80 -7.15
N GLY A 16 0.94 14.73 -7.47
CA GLY A 16 1.42 15.76 -6.54
C GLY A 16 2.50 15.29 -5.56
N HIS A 17 2.98 14.05 -5.69
CA HIS A 17 3.98 13.43 -4.83
C HIS A 17 4.95 12.58 -5.65
N ASP A 18 5.99 12.05 -4.98
CA ASP A 18 6.94 11.11 -5.55
C ASP A 18 6.35 9.70 -5.70
N ARG A 19 7.18 8.79 -6.21
CA ARG A 19 6.85 7.38 -6.35
C ARG A 19 6.92 6.68 -4.99
N LEU A 20 5.78 6.16 -4.52
CA LEU A 20 5.63 5.56 -3.19
C LEU A 20 5.40 4.05 -3.25
N VAL A 21 5.84 3.33 -2.21
CA VAL A 21 5.59 1.90 -2.00
C VAL A 21 4.57 1.73 -0.89
N LEU A 22 3.61 0.82 -1.08
CA LEU A 22 2.68 0.42 -0.02
C LEU A 22 3.41 -0.44 1.02
N SER A 23 3.48 0.01 2.26
CA SER A 23 3.94 -0.81 3.39
C SER A 23 2.86 -1.82 3.77
N THR A 24 3.14 -3.11 3.66
CA THR A 24 2.23 -4.18 4.10
C THR A 24 2.37 -4.53 5.58
N ASP A 25 3.49 -4.17 6.19
CA ASP A 25 3.77 -4.45 7.61
C ASP A 25 3.01 -3.49 8.54
N GLU A 26 2.55 -2.35 7.99
CA GLU A 26 1.91 -1.26 8.74
C GLU A 26 0.46 -1.01 8.27
N ILE A 27 -0.30 -2.08 7.99
CA ILE A 27 -1.73 -1.97 7.68
C ILE A 27 -2.55 -2.04 8.97
N PHE A 28 -3.29 -0.98 9.28
CA PHE A 28 -4.16 -0.89 10.47
C PHE A 28 -5.41 -0.06 10.21
N ALA A 29 -6.44 -0.26 11.05
CA ALA A 29 -7.64 0.57 11.03
C ALA A 29 -7.36 1.94 11.68
N ILE A 30 -7.83 3.02 11.05
CA ILE A 30 -7.70 4.39 11.55
C ILE A 30 -9.06 5.10 11.54
N ASP A 31 -9.33 5.91 12.58
CA ASP A 31 -10.51 6.76 12.64
C ASP A 31 -10.42 7.89 11.61
N ASN A 32 -11.49 8.10 10.84
CA ASN A 32 -11.56 9.10 9.78
C ASN A 32 -11.31 10.54 10.27
N SER A 33 -11.65 10.85 11.52
CA SER A 33 -11.38 12.16 12.13
C SER A 33 -9.89 12.48 12.27
N ARG A 34 -9.02 11.47 12.22
CA ARG A 34 -7.57 11.63 12.27
C ARG A 34 -6.94 11.89 10.90
N LEU A 35 -7.71 11.72 9.82
CA LEU A 35 -7.22 11.96 8.46
C LEU A 35 -7.18 13.46 8.17
N LYS A 36 -6.08 13.90 7.54
CA LYS A 36 -5.95 15.27 7.02
C LYS A 36 -6.72 15.41 5.69
N ALA A 37 -6.66 16.60 5.10
CA ALA A 37 -7.20 16.85 3.78
C ALA A 37 -6.64 15.84 2.74
N PRO A 38 -7.47 15.34 1.81
CA PRO A 38 -7.01 14.45 0.75
C PRO A 38 -5.92 15.10 -0.10
N ILE A 39 -4.83 14.37 -0.36
CA ILE A 39 -3.66 14.86 -1.11
C ILE A 39 -3.56 14.29 -2.53
N GLY A 40 -4.29 13.21 -2.81
CA GLY A 40 -4.29 12.53 -4.10
C GLY A 40 -5.25 11.35 -4.09
N SER A 41 -5.47 10.76 -5.26
CA SER A 41 -6.29 9.56 -5.41
C SER A 41 -5.56 8.53 -6.26
N LEU A 42 -5.59 7.28 -5.80
CA LEU A 42 -5.06 6.14 -6.52
C LEU A 42 -6.19 5.49 -7.31
N GLY A 43 -6.06 5.47 -8.64
CA GLY A 43 -7.08 4.93 -9.52
C GLY A 43 -7.10 3.39 -9.60
N PRO A 44 -8.05 2.82 -10.38
CA PRO A 44 -8.22 1.37 -10.53
C PRO A 44 -6.97 0.62 -10.99
N ALA A 45 -6.12 1.24 -11.82
CA ALA A 45 -4.86 0.65 -12.27
C ALA A 45 -3.88 0.37 -11.12
N ASN A 46 -3.88 1.21 -10.08
CA ASN A 46 -3.06 1.00 -8.89
C ASN A 46 -3.64 -0.09 -7.99
N ARG A 47 -4.97 -0.24 -7.94
CA ARG A 47 -5.64 -1.29 -7.17
C ARG A 47 -5.17 -2.69 -7.58
N ALA A 48 -5.02 -2.95 -8.88
CA ALA A 48 -4.51 -4.24 -9.38
C ALA A 48 -3.08 -4.54 -8.89
N ARG A 49 -2.27 -3.52 -8.63
CA ARG A 49 -0.89 -3.66 -8.14
C ARG A 49 -0.82 -3.96 -6.64
N PHE A 50 -1.76 -3.44 -5.85
CA PHE A 50 -1.79 -3.65 -4.41
C PHE A 50 -2.51 -4.93 -3.98
N ARG A 51 -3.49 -5.38 -4.78
CA ARG A 51 -4.35 -6.51 -4.42
C ARG A 51 -3.57 -7.77 -4.01
N PRO A 52 -2.51 -8.21 -4.72
CA PRO A 52 -1.74 -9.39 -4.31
C PRO A 52 -1.07 -9.23 -2.95
N ALA A 53 -0.55 -8.03 -2.66
CA ALA A 53 0.14 -7.74 -1.40
C ALA A 53 -0.85 -7.71 -0.23
N ILE A 54 -2.04 -7.13 -0.43
CA ILE A 54 -3.12 -7.14 0.56
C ILE A 54 -3.66 -8.56 0.80
N ASP A 55 -3.89 -9.32 -0.28
CA ASP A 55 -4.42 -10.69 -0.18
C ASP A 55 -3.48 -11.60 0.59
N LYS A 56 -2.16 -11.43 0.42
CA LYS A 56 -1.18 -12.12 1.24
C LYS A 56 -1.30 -11.76 2.72
N VAL A 57 -1.30 -10.46 3.06
CA VAL A 57 -1.42 -10.02 4.46
C VAL A 57 -2.68 -10.57 5.11
N VAL A 58 -3.80 -10.60 4.39
CA VAL A 58 -5.05 -11.14 4.93
C VAL A 58 -5.03 -12.67 5.05
N SER A 59 -4.37 -13.38 4.13
CA SER A 59 -4.30 -14.85 4.16
C SER A 59 -3.32 -15.41 5.20
N ASP A 60 -2.31 -14.62 5.57
CA ASP A 60 -1.29 -15.02 6.56
C ASP A 60 -1.80 -14.85 8.01
N TYR A 61 -2.97 -14.24 8.22
CA TYR A 61 -3.65 -14.03 9.51
C TYR A 61 -4.96 -14.84 9.61
#